data_AF-A0A2G2EE42-F1
#
_entry.id   AF-A0A2G2EE42-F1
#
_cell.length_a   1.000
_cell.length_b   1.000
_cell.length_c   1.000
_cell.angle_alpha   90.00
_cell.angle_beta   90.00
_cell.angle_gamma   90.00
#
_symmetry.space_group_name_H-M   'P 1'
#
loop_
_entity.id
_entity.type
_entity.pdbx_description
1 polymer ?
#
loop_
_entity_poly.entity_id
_entity_poly.type
_entity_poly.pdbx_seq_one_letter_code
_entity_poly.pdbx_strand_id
1 'polypeptide(L)'
;MIVPLEEAWSLMPEPKNNCAESFLVARMFCETYIGLEDFETADKWVEIYKKADLERIDNGERDFMEARLFYHKGNFDAAKKSFEVANQKSEGRFFKNPSYLEYFQFFKKK
;
A
#
# COMPACT_ATOMS: atom_id res chain seq x y z
N MET A 1 -2.85 1.52 16.77
CA MET A 1 -1.75 2.10 17.55
C MET A 1 -0.99 3.05 16.63
N ILE A 2 -1.38 4.33 16.58
CA ILE A 2 -0.87 5.32 15.60
C ILE A 2 0.33 6.10 16.16
N VAL A 3 0.28 6.45 17.45
CA VAL A 3 1.31 7.25 18.14
C VAL A 3 2.75 6.76 17.93
N PRO A 4 3.07 5.45 18.02
CA PRO A 4 4.43 4.97 17.78
C PRO A 4 4.90 5.11 16.31
N LEU A 5 3.97 5.12 15.35
CA LEU A 5 4.30 5.31 13.93
C LEU A 5 4.64 6.77 13.62
N GLU A 6 3.92 7.71 14.23
CA GLU A 6 4.17 9.14 14.08
C GLU A 6 5.53 9.52 14.67
N GLU A 7 5.85 8.98 15.85
CA GLU A 7 7.17 9.15 16.46
C GLU A 7 8.27 8.56 15.56
N ALA A 8 8.10 7.32 15.08
CA ALA A 8 9.05 6.69 14.17
C ALA A 8 9.28 7.51 12.89
N TRP A 9 8.22 8.04 12.27
CA TRP A 9 8.32 8.92 11.11
C TRP A 9 9.05 10.23 11.42
N SER A 10 8.78 10.83 12.59
CA SER A 10 9.40 12.08 13.01
C SER A 10 10.92 11.96 13.18
N LEU A 11 11.39 10.80 13.66
CA LEU A 11 12.81 10.53 13.93
C LEU A 11 13.65 10.24 12.68
N MET A 12 13.03 10.04 11.51
CA MET A 12 13.76 9.74 10.27
C MET A 12 14.57 10.94 9.76
N PRO A 13 15.80 10.69 9.24
CA PRO A 13 16.64 11.74 8.67
C PRO A 13 16.00 12.33 7.39
N GLU A 14 16.33 13.59 7.10
CA GLU A 14 15.92 14.24 5.85
C GLU A 14 16.90 13.94 4.69
N PRO A 15 16.41 13.80 3.45
CA PRO A 15 14.99 13.78 3.09
C PRO A 15 14.35 12.43 3.46
N LYS A 16 13.19 12.46 4.14
CA LYS A 16 12.57 11.24 4.73
C LYS A 16 12.36 10.10 3.74
N ASN A 17 12.16 10.40 2.47
CA ASN A 17 11.87 9.42 1.44
C ASN A 17 13.10 8.62 0.95
N ASN A 18 14.32 8.90 1.43
CA ASN A 18 15.54 8.24 0.96
C ASN A 18 16.08 7.17 1.93
N CYS A 19 15.26 6.70 2.88
CA CYS A 19 15.64 5.60 3.79
C CYS A 19 14.67 4.42 3.71
N ALA A 20 15.17 3.21 3.92
CA ALA A 20 14.37 1.98 3.83
C ALA A 20 13.27 1.92 4.89
N GLU A 21 13.51 2.53 6.05
CA GLU A 21 12.55 2.66 7.14
C GLU A 21 11.32 3.47 6.72
N SER A 22 11.50 4.47 5.84
CA SER A 22 10.38 5.29 5.34
C SER A 22 9.36 4.47 4.57
N PHE A 23 9.82 3.50 3.77
CA PHE A 23 8.95 2.59 3.05
C PHE A 23 8.12 1.75 4.02
N LEU A 24 8.75 1.19 5.05
CA LEU A 24 8.08 0.33 6.03
C LEU A 24 7.07 1.10 6.87
N VAL A 25 7.44 2.28 7.37
CA VAL A 25 6.54 3.11 8.19
C VAL A 25 5.39 3.67 7.36
N ALA A 26 5.65 4.18 6.13
CA ALA A 26 4.60 4.63 5.24
C ALA A 26 3.63 3.48 4.90
N ARG A 27 4.13 2.26 4.65
CA ARG A 27 3.28 1.07 4.45
C ARG A 27 2.37 0.82 5.65
N MET A 28 2.90 0.88 6.86
CA MET A 28 2.13 0.66 8.09
C MET A 28 1.05 1.72 8.28
N PHE A 29 1.33 2.99 7.93
CA PHE A 29 0.31 4.02 7.94
C PHE A 29 -0.79 3.76 6.91
N CYS A 30 -0.45 3.38 5.67
CA CYS A 30 -1.43 3.00 4.66
C CYS A 30 -2.35 1.88 5.18
N GLU A 31 -1.78 0.79 5.70
CA GLU A 31 -2.55 -0.34 6.23
C GLU A 31 -3.45 0.07 7.40
N THR A 32 -2.93 0.92 8.29
CA THR A 32 -3.68 1.39 9.46
C THR A 32 -4.87 2.24 9.03
N TYR A 33 -4.68 3.25 8.18
CA TYR A 33 -5.75 4.15 7.80
C TYR A 33 -6.76 3.52 6.84
N ILE A 34 -6.33 2.59 5.97
CA ILE A 34 -7.26 1.75 5.20
C ILE A 34 -8.14 0.92 6.15
N GLY A 35 -7.54 0.26 7.15
CA GLY A 35 -8.29 -0.56 8.11
C GLY A 35 -9.20 0.23 9.05
N LEU A 36 -8.93 1.52 9.26
CA LEU A 36 -9.79 2.45 10.00
C LEU A 36 -10.84 3.14 9.11
N GLU A 37 -10.84 2.86 7.81
CA GLU A 37 -11.69 3.52 6.81
C GLU A 37 -11.49 5.05 6.74
N ASP A 38 -10.36 5.57 7.25
CA ASP A 38 -9.93 6.96 7.05
C ASP A 38 -9.23 7.08 5.70
N PHE A 39 -10.04 7.09 4.64
CA PHE A 39 -9.53 7.10 3.27
C PHE A 39 -8.85 8.40 2.89
N GLU A 40 -9.20 9.53 3.52
CA GLU A 40 -8.55 10.81 3.25
C GLU A 40 -7.09 10.76 3.72
N THR A 41 -6.86 10.26 4.94
CA THR A 41 -5.50 10.10 5.46
C THR A 41 -4.76 8.98 4.75
N ALA A 42 -5.45 7.88 4.39
CA ALA A 42 -4.87 6.80 3.60
C ALA A 42 -4.38 7.27 2.21
N ASP A 43 -5.14 8.11 1.49
CA ASP A 43 -4.71 8.68 0.20
C ASP A 43 -3.37 9.42 0.35
N LYS A 44 -3.25 10.27 1.39
CA LYS A 44 -2.02 11.02 1.67
C LYS A 44 -0.83 10.09 1.89
N TRP A 45 -1.02 9.03 2.69
CA TRP A 45 0.05 8.08 2.98
C TRP A 45 0.39 7.16 1.80
N VAL A 46 -0.58 6.78 0.96
CA VAL A 46 -0.29 6.03 -0.26
C VAL A 46 0.58 6.84 -1.22
N GLU A 47 0.35 8.14 -1.35
CA GLU A 47 1.20 9.02 -2.16
C GLU A 47 2.62 9.18 -1.59
N ILE A 48 2.77 9.16 -0.26
CA ILE A 48 4.08 9.15 0.41
C ILE A 48 4.77 7.79 0.18
N TYR A 49 4.06 6.69 0.40
CA TYR A 49 4.55 5.32 0.22
C TYR A 49 5.05 5.06 -1.20
N LYS A 50 4.36 5.64 -2.20
CA LYS A 50 4.80 5.57 -3.60
C LYS A 50 6.18 6.19 -3.86
N LYS A 51 6.57 7.17 -3.04
CA LYS A 51 7.81 7.95 -3.18
C LYS A 51 8.89 7.55 -2.17
N ALA A 52 8.54 6.71 -1.20
CA ALA A 52 9.44 6.24 -0.16
C ALA A 52 10.38 5.17 -0.70
N ASP A 53 11.69 5.33 -0.49
CA ASP A 53 12.77 4.42 -0.88
C ASP A 53 12.66 3.97 -2.35
N LEU A 54 12.83 4.91 -3.29
CA LEU A 54 12.70 4.63 -4.73
C LEU A 54 13.82 3.74 -5.28
N GLU A 55 14.96 3.67 -4.60
CA GLU A 55 16.08 2.79 -4.99
C GLU A 55 15.77 1.31 -4.68
N ARG A 56 14.76 1.04 -3.85
CA ARG A 56 14.29 -0.32 -3.56
C ARG A 56 13.59 -0.93 -4.77
N ILE A 57 13.91 -2.19 -5.04
CA ILE A 57 13.18 -3.03 -5.98
C ILE A 57 11.70 -3.15 -5.55
N ASP A 58 10.80 -2.71 -6.43
CA ASP A 58 9.36 -2.82 -6.27
C ASP A 58 8.82 -4.00 -7.08
N ASN A 59 8.30 -4.99 -6.37
CA ASN A 59 7.67 -6.15 -6.98
C ASN A 59 6.13 -6.03 -7.02
N GLY A 60 5.63 -4.80 -7.06
CA GLY A 60 4.20 -4.49 -7.12
C GLY A 60 3.58 -4.20 -5.76
N GLU A 61 4.36 -4.06 -4.69
CA GLU A 61 3.87 -3.70 -3.36
C GLU A 61 3.11 -2.36 -3.38
N ARG A 62 3.59 -1.39 -4.17
CA ARG A 62 2.96 -0.06 -4.29
C ARG A 62 1.61 -0.13 -5.00
N ASP A 63 1.56 -0.81 -6.15
CA ASP A 63 0.33 -1.01 -6.92
C ASP A 63 -0.69 -1.83 -6.12
N PHE A 64 -0.23 -2.82 -5.34
CA PHE A 64 -1.10 -3.62 -4.49
C PHE A 64 -1.73 -2.80 -3.37
N MET A 65 -0.96 -1.91 -2.73
CA MET A 65 -1.49 -1.01 -1.70
C MET A 65 -2.52 -0.04 -2.27
N GLU A 66 -2.23 0.58 -3.41
CA GLU A 66 -3.16 1.46 -4.09
C GLU A 66 -4.46 0.73 -4.50
N ALA A 67 -4.33 -0.48 -5.05
CA ALA A 67 -5.48 -1.30 -5.42
C ALA A 67 -6.39 -1.60 -4.23
N ARG A 68 -5.82 -1.89 -3.05
CA ARG A 68 -6.57 -2.07 -1.81
C ARG A 68 -7.30 -0.80 -1.40
N LEU A 69 -6.66 0.35 -1.47
CA LEU A 69 -7.31 1.63 -1.16
C LEU A 69 -8.49 1.89 -2.10
N PHE A 70 -8.33 1.69 -3.40
CA PHE A 70 -9.43 1.82 -4.37
C PHE A 70 -10.56 0.83 -4.09
N TYR A 71 -10.24 -0.41 -3.74
CA TYR A 71 -11.22 -1.44 -3.38
C TYR A 71 -12.08 -0.99 -2.19
N HIS A 72 -11.46 -0.54 -1.11
CA HIS A 72 -12.17 -0.08 0.09
C HIS A 72 -12.96 1.21 -0.14
N LYS A 73 -12.51 2.09 -1.04
CA LYS A 73 -13.28 3.27 -1.49
C LYS A 73 -14.41 2.94 -2.46
N GLY A 74 -14.62 1.67 -2.81
CA GLY A 74 -15.65 1.24 -3.78
C GLY A 74 -15.31 1.57 -5.24
N ASN A 75 -14.10 2.06 -5.54
CA ASN A 75 -13.65 2.34 -6.89
C ASN A 75 -13.10 1.07 -7.55
N PHE A 76 -14.00 0.14 -7.84
CA PHE A 76 -13.63 -1.21 -8.27
C PHE A 76 -12.90 -1.26 -9.63
N ASP A 77 -13.20 -0.35 -10.54
CA ASP A 77 -12.50 -0.30 -11.84
C ASP A 77 -11.04 0.11 -11.68
N ALA A 78 -10.76 1.12 -10.83
CA ALA A 78 -9.39 1.49 -10.51
C ALA A 78 -8.67 0.39 -9.73
N ALA A 79 -9.36 -0.24 -8.76
CA ALA A 79 -8.82 -1.36 -8.00
C ALA A 79 -8.39 -2.51 -8.90
N LYS A 80 -9.25 -2.93 -9.86
CA LYS A 80 -8.93 -4.01 -10.81
C LYS A 80 -7.67 -3.70 -11.62
N LYS A 81 -7.55 -2.47 -12.15
CA LYS A 81 -6.37 -2.04 -12.93
C LYS A 81 -5.09 -2.08 -12.09
N SER A 82 -5.10 -1.52 -10.88
CA SER A 82 -3.92 -1.54 -10.01
C SER A 82 -3.58 -2.97 -9.54
N PHE A 83 -4.58 -3.82 -9.28
CA PHE A 83 -4.34 -5.24 -8.96
C PHE A 83 -3.72 -6.01 -10.14
N GLU A 84 -4.05 -5.69 -11.38
CA GLU A 84 -3.44 -6.31 -12.55
C GLU A 84 -1.95 -5.99 -12.64
N VAL A 85 -1.57 -4.72 -12.45
CA VAL A 85 -0.16 -4.29 -12.42
C VAL A 85 0.59 -4.98 -11.27
N ALA A 86 -0.01 -5.00 -10.08
CA ALA A 86 0.54 -5.71 -8.92
C ALA A 86 0.72 -7.21 -9.20
N ASN A 87 -0.25 -7.85 -9.85
CA ASN A 87 -0.20 -9.26 -10.21
C ASN A 87 0.95 -9.54 -11.18
N GLN A 88 1.12 -8.69 -12.19
CA GLN A 88 2.17 -8.82 -13.20
C GLN A 88 3.55 -8.68 -12.56
N LYS A 89 3.80 -7.62 -11.78
CA LYS A 89 5.09 -7.37 -11.12
C LYS A 89 5.44 -8.43 -10.06
N SER A 90 4.43 -8.91 -9.34
CA SER A 90 4.62 -9.90 -8.27
C SER A 90 4.61 -11.34 -8.76
N GLU A 91 4.33 -11.59 -10.05
CA GLU A 91 4.09 -12.91 -10.62
C GLU A 91 3.01 -13.69 -9.83
N GLY A 92 2.00 -12.96 -9.35
CA GLY A 92 0.90 -13.49 -8.55
C GLY A 92 1.24 -13.86 -7.10
N ARG A 93 2.43 -13.50 -6.58
CA ARG A 93 2.82 -13.81 -5.19
C ARG A 93 1.84 -13.27 -4.15
N PHE A 94 1.32 -12.04 -4.32
CA PHE A 94 0.38 -11.46 -3.35
C PHE A 94 -0.91 -12.28 -3.24
N PHE A 95 -1.35 -12.89 -4.33
CA PHE A 95 -2.59 -13.68 -4.37
C PHE A 95 -2.46 -15.09 -3.79
N LYS A 96 -1.25 -15.49 -3.38
CA LYS A 96 -1.01 -16.74 -2.63
C LYS A 96 -1.07 -16.53 -1.12
N ASN A 97 -1.11 -15.27 -0.65
CA ASN A 97 -1.19 -14.96 0.77
C ASN A 97 -2.66 -15.08 1.25
N PRO A 98 -2.97 -15.95 2.23
CA PRO A 98 -4.32 -16.10 2.77
C PRO A 98 -4.92 -14.80 3.32
N SER A 99 -4.09 -13.89 3.84
CA SER A 99 -4.55 -12.58 4.34
C SER A 99 -5.13 -11.68 3.24
N TYR A 100 -4.91 -12.01 1.96
CA TYR A 100 -5.37 -11.24 0.80
C TYR A 100 -6.43 -11.99 -0.02
N LEU A 101 -7.06 -13.00 0.56
CA LEU A 101 -8.04 -13.85 -0.14
C LEU A 101 -9.24 -13.04 -0.67
N GLU A 102 -9.71 -12.03 0.06
CA GLU A 102 -10.80 -11.16 -0.40
C GLU A 102 -10.45 -10.42 -1.69
N TYR A 103 -9.24 -9.85 -1.76
CA TYR A 103 -8.76 -9.13 -2.94
C TYR A 103 -8.54 -10.10 -4.11
N PHE A 104 -8.08 -11.32 -3.82
CA PHE A 104 -7.97 -12.36 -4.85
C PHE A 104 -9.33 -12.73 -5.45
N GLN A 105 -10.32 -12.98 -4.59
CA GLN A 105 -11.67 -13.32 -5.04
C GLN A 105 -12.29 -12.19 -5.85
N PHE A 106 -12.10 -10.95 -5.40
CA PHE A 106 -12.50 -9.76 -6.15
C PHE A 106 -11.82 -9.68 -7.52
N PHE A 107 -10.49 -9.78 -7.56
CA PHE A 107 -9.71 -9.67 -8.79
C PHE A 107 -10.03 -10.78 -9.80
N LYS A 108 -10.35 -12.00 -9.33
CA LYS A 108 -10.71 -13.14 -10.18
C LYS A 108 -12.15 -13.10 -10.70
N LYS A 109 -13.06 -12.36 -10.06
CA LYS A 109 -14.42 -12.16 -10.56
C LYS A 109 -14.37 -11.24 -11.79
N LYS A 110 -14.55 -11.83 -12.97
CA LYS A 110 -14.72 -11.10 -14.23
C LYS A 110 -15.92 -10.18 -14.11
#